data_AF-A0A9E3WDZ1-F1
#
_entry.id   AF-A0A9E3WDZ1-F1
#
_cell.length_a   1.000
_cell.length_b   1.000
_cell.length_c   1.000
_cell.angle_alpha   90.00
_cell.angle_beta   90.00
_cell.angle_gamma   90.00
#
_symmetry.space_group_name_H-M   'P 1'
#
loop_
_entity.id
_entity.type
_entity.pdbx_description
1 polymer ?
#
loop_
_entity_poly.entity_id
_entity_poly.type
_entity_poly.pdbx_seq_one_letter_code
_entity_poly.pdbx_strand_id
1 'polypeptide(L)'
;MGWRSVSHVATMACSLFVIITGVAHGQQQFGPRVADARRSQEPQSPQGAPAWFPLHPALQKHTDDVLTFWEHHSGKIQRYRSDFQRWEYDKANFDPVQAQTYATGKVMYAQPDKGLFEVTALQQGMRKEDGSIGYEVQKATEFEKWICDGTTVFEFDHRNKQLIERGLPPEMQGKQIVEGPLPFLFGAKKAQIEARYWIRINPDKRDVFWLEAVPKHREDAANFRKIDIVIPDNKEFLPKAIILHHRGGTQTTFEFTNQETNWNDALEKLVIWNRAFFNPATPSGWKRVKEPLSQQQTAQPQGQLPPFRQAQQGFQQPAPR
;
A
#
# COMPACT_ATOMS: atom_id res chain seq x y z
N MET A 1 67.12 -38.96 14.98
CA MET A 1 67.54 -38.43 16.30
C MET A 1 67.61 -36.93 16.21
N GLY A 2 67.09 -36.21 17.22
CA GLY A 2 67.33 -34.77 17.40
C GLY A 2 66.13 -33.89 17.10
N TRP A 3 65.68 -33.18 18.14
CA TRP A 3 64.42 -32.46 18.31
C TRP A 3 64.74 -30.98 18.56
N ARG A 4 63.79 -30.08 18.20
CA ARG A 4 63.55 -28.72 18.78
C ARG A 4 64.60 -27.62 18.46
N SER A 5 64.31 -26.32 18.47
CA SER A 5 63.15 -25.41 18.41
C SER A 5 63.72 -23.98 18.59
N VAL A 6 62.88 -22.94 18.43
CA VAL A 6 62.97 -21.55 18.96
C VAL A 6 63.44 -20.44 17.99
N SER A 7 62.48 -19.87 17.26
CA SER A 7 61.84 -18.55 17.46
C SER A 7 62.59 -17.18 17.49
N HIS A 8 62.00 -16.25 16.71
CA HIS A 8 61.83 -14.76 16.85
C HIS A 8 62.97 -13.84 16.33
N VAL A 9 62.79 -12.64 15.72
CA VAL A 9 61.67 -11.75 15.31
C VAL A 9 62.25 -10.58 14.46
N ALA A 10 61.45 -10.03 13.51
CA ALA A 10 61.49 -8.69 12.86
C ALA A 10 62.71 -8.28 11.98
N THR A 11 62.69 -7.35 11.00
CA THR A 11 61.88 -6.13 10.75
C THR A 11 61.97 -5.72 9.25
N MET A 12 60.85 -5.17 8.73
CA MET A 12 60.62 -4.19 7.64
C MET A 12 61.44 -4.08 6.34
N ALA A 13 60.65 -3.71 5.32
CA ALA A 13 60.84 -2.66 4.29
C ALA A 13 61.13 -3.16 2.87
N CYS A 14 60.11 -3.07 2.01
CA CYS A 14 60.28 -3.09 0.57
C CYS A 14 59.42 -1.96 -0.04
N SER A 15 60.09 -1.03 -0.69
CA SER A 15 59.51 -0.10 -1.66
C SER A 15 60.29 -0.26 -2.95
N LEU A 16 59.61 -0.62 -4.03
CA LEU A 16 60.11 -0.49 -5.39
C LEU A 16 58.92 -0.26 -6.32
N PHE A 17 58.92 0.93 -6.91
CA PHE A 17 58.06 1.36 -8.00
C PHE A 17 58.51 0.69 -9.31
N VAL A 18 57.56 0.17 -10.08
CA VAL A 18 57.73 -0.09 -11.51
C VAL A 18 56.59 0.59 -12.25
N ILE A 19 56.95 1.44 -13.21
CA ILE A 19 56.07 2.21 -14.09
C ILE A 19 55.75 1.33 -15.31
N ILE A 20 54.46 1.10 -15.57
CA ILE A 20 53.98 0.61 -16.87
C ILE A 20 52.96 1.62 -17.40
N THR A 21 53.30 2.21 -18.55
CA THR A 21 52.46 3.09 -19.36
C THR A 21 51.37 2.27 -20.07
N GLY A 22 50.11 2.48 -19.70
CA GLY A 22 48.94 1.89 -20.36
C GLY A 22 48.16 2.94 -21.14
N VAL A 23 47.97 2.70 -22.43
CA VAL A 23 47.16 3.50 -23.35
C VAL A 23 45.67 3.31 -23.00
N ALA A 24 45.03 4.34 -22.48
CA ALA A 24 43.61 4.32 -22.14
C ALA A 24 42.75 4.43 -23.41
N HIS A 25 42.27 3.30 -23.93
CA HIS A 25 41.12 3.30 -24.82
C HIS A 25 39.87 3.61 -24.00
N GLY A 26 39.24 4.75 -24.30
CA GLY A 26 37.97 5.15 -23.71
C GLY A 26 36.86 4.18 -24.08
N GLN A 27 36.35 3.45 -23.10
CA GLN A 27 34.99 2.94 -23.14
C GLN A 27 34.07 3.98 -22.51
N GLN A 28 33.29 4.65 -23.36
CA GLN A 28 32.16 5.48 -22.95
C GLN A 28 31.17 4.60 -22.18
N GLN A 29 31.05 4.87 -20.88
CA GLN A 29 29.98 4.33 -20.04
C GLN A 29 28.66 5.00 -20.43
N PHE A 30 27.85 4.31 -21.24
CA PHE A 30 26.42 4.58 -21.34
C PHE A 30 25.70 3.82 -20.22
N GLY A 31 25.49 4.52 -19.12
CA GLY A 31 24.59 4.09 -18.04
C GLY A 31 24.24 5.32 -17.21
N PRO A 32 22.95 5.69 -17.06
CA PRO A 32 22.60 6.80 -16.19
C PRO A 32 23.01 6.48 -14.76
N ARG A 33 23.89 7.32 -14.20
CA ARG A 33 24.16 7.40 -12.77
C ARG A 33 22.83 7.61 -12.05
N VAL A 34 22.34 6.60 -11.34
CA VAL A 34 21.29 6.82 -10.35
C VAL A 34 21.96 7.48 -9.16
N ALA A 35 21.90 8.81 -9.15
CA ALA A 35 22.18 9.60 -7.97
C ALA A 35 21.33 9.08 -6.82
N ASP A 36 21.92 9.01 -5.62
CA ASP A 36 21.21 8.96 -4.36
C ASP A 36 20.23 10.13 -4.30
N ALA A 37 19.01 9.90 -4.79
CA ALA A 37 17.91 10.83 -4.64
C ALA A 37 17.46 10.75 -3.18
N ARG A 38 18.13 11.51 -2.31
CA ARG A 38 17.40 12.36 -1.37
C ARG A 38 16.38 13.12 -2.23
N ARG A 39 15.15 12.60 -2.34
CA ARG A 39 14.05 13.38 -2.90
C ARG A 39 13.89 14.56 -1.95
N SER A 40 14.43 15.70 -2.35
CA SER A 40 13.99 17.00 -1.88
C SER A 40 12.47 16.99 -2.03
N GLN A 41 11.74 16.95 -0.92
CA GLN A 41 10.32 17.23 -0.92
C GLN A 41 10.19 18.66 -1.43
N GLU A 42 9.75 18.84 -2.68
CA GLU A 42 9.31 20.14 -3.14
C GLU A 42 8.29 20.71 -2.16
N PRO A 43 8.33 22.02 -1.84
CA PRO A 43 7.35 22.66 -0.99
C PRO A 43 5.95 22.37 -1.52
N GLN A 44 5.18 21.57 -0.78
CA GLN A 44 3.81 21.22 -1.16
C GLN A 44 2.94 22.46 -0.99
N SER A 45 2.46 23.04 -2.09
CA SER A 45 1.39 24.02 -2.03
C SER A 45 0.15 23.37 -1.39
N PRO A 46 -0.52 24.03 -0.43
CA PRO A 46 -1.78 23.55 0.13
C PRO A 46 -2.76 23.24 -1.00
N GLN A 47 -3.41 22.07 -0.97
CA GLN A 47 -4.57 21.87 -1.85
C GLN A 47 -5.65 22.85 -1.41
N GLY A 48 -5.95 23.84 -2.24
CA GLY A 48 -7.11 24.72 -2.02
C GLY A 48 -8.40 23.91 -2.06
N ALA A 49 -9.48 24.50 -1.51
CA ALA A 49 -10.79 23.89 -1.58
C ALA A 49 -11.17 23.57 -3.04
N PRO A 50 -11.86 22.45 -3.29
CA PRO A 50 -12.26 22.07 -4.64
C PRO A 50 -13.27 23.07 -5.22
N ALA A 51 -13.31 23.20 -6.54
CA ALA A 51 -14.13 24.20 -7.25
C ALA A 51 -15.64 24.10 -6.99
N TRP A 52 -16.12 22.94 -6.53
CA TRP A 52 -17.52 22.72 -6.18
C TRP A 52 -17.89 23.13 -4.75
N PHE A 53 -16.91 23.56 -3.94
CA PHE A 53 -17.13 24.00 -2.57
C PHE A 53 -17.27 25.54 -2.52
N PRO A 54 -18.22 26.10 -1.73
CA PRO A 54 -19.19 25.41 -0.87
C PRO A 54 -20.32 24.73 -1.65
N LEU A 55 -20.91 23.68 -1.05
CA LEU A 55 -22.03 22.97 -1.68
C LEU A 55 -23.33 23.78 -1.63
N HIS A 56 -24.14 23.66 -2.69
CA HIS A 56 -25.51 24.15 -2.68
C HIS A 56 -26.32 23.46 -1.56
N PRO A 57 -27.23 24.14 -0.82
CA PRO A 57 -27.88 23.59 0.37
C PRO A 57 -28.54 22.22 0.19
N ALA A 58 -29.22 22.00 -0.94
CA ALA A 58 -29.84 20.71 -1.24
C ALA A 58 -28.81 19.57 -1.40
N LEU A 59 -27.68 19.84 -2.05
CA LEU A 59 -26.60 18.87 -2.24
C LEU A 59 -25.83 18.62 -0.94
N GLN A 60 -25.65 19.66 -0.12
CA GLN A 60 -25.11 19.53 1.24
C GLN A 60 -26.00 18.60 2.06
N LYS A 61 -27.31 18.87 2.12
CA LYS A 61 -28.25 18.03 2.86
C LYS A 61 -28.21 16.57 2.40
N HIS A 62 -28.18 16.34 1.08
CA HIS A 62 -28.11 14.98 0.56
C HIS A 62 -26.80 14.26 0.92
N THR A 63 -25.67 14.96 0.82
CA THR A 63 -24.36 14.44 1.26
C THR A 63 -24.39 14.10 2.75
N ASP A 64 -24.92 15.00 3.57
CA ASP A 64 -25.07 14.84 5.01
C ASP A 64 -25.93 13.64 5.39
N ASP A 65 -27.05 13.44 4.68
CA ASP A 65 -27.93 12.30 4.89
C ASP A 65 -27.15 11.00 4.60
N VAL A 66 -26.47 10.91 3.45
CA VAL A 66 -25.65 9.74 3.08
C VAL A 66 -24.58 9.45 4.14
N LEU A 67 -23.83 10.46 4.59
CA LEU A 67 -22.80 10.26 5.61
C LEU A 67 -23.39 9.82 6.95
N THR A 68 -24.59 10.31 7.29
CA THR A 68 -25.29 9.90 8.52
C THR A 68 -25.73 8.45 8.44
N PHE A 69 -26.31 8.02 7.31
CA PHE A 69 -26.66 6.62 7.07
C PHE A 69 -25.41 5.74 7.10
N TRP A 70 -24.33 6.18 6.45
CA TRP A 70 -23.10 5.43 6.43
C TRP A 70 -22.50 5.22 7.82
N GLU A 71 -22.42 6.27 8.64
CA GLU A 71 -21.98 6.17 10.04
C GLU A 71 -22.87 5.19 10.82
N HIS A 72 -24.19 5.30 10.66
CA HIS A 72 -25.15 4.45 11.37
C HIS A 72 -25.00 2.96 11.04
N HIS A 73 -24.79 2.64 9.76
CA HIS A 73 -24.66 1.25 9.31
C HIS A 73 -23.26 0.71 9.62
N SER A 74 -22.22 1.45 9.26
CA SER A 74 -20.82 1.02 9.44
C SER A 74 -20.43 0.90 10.92
N GLY A 75 -20.99 1.73 11.81
CA GLY A 75 -20.73 1.68 13.24
C GLY A 75 -21.23 0.41 13.95
N LYS A 76 -22.11 -0.38 13.31
CA LYS A 76 -22.61 -1.66 13.84
C LYS A 76 -21.73 -2.85 13.47
N ILE A 77 -20.73 -2.65 12.62
CA ILE A 77 -19.89 -3.72 12.11
C ILE A 77 -18.81 -4.03 13.13
N GLN A 78 -18.94 -5.18 13.78
CA GLN A 78 -17.91 -5.72 14.67
C GLN A 78 -16.93 -6.58 13.89
N ARG A 79 -17.39 -7.18 12.79
CA ARG A 79 -16.65 -8.15 11.98
C ARG A 79 -17.01 -7.96 10.53
N TYR A 80 -16.00 -7.94 9.67
CA TYR A 80 -16.18 -7.86 8.23
C TYR A 80 -15.16 -8.74 7.52
N ARG A 81 -15.57 -9.34 6.41
CA ARG A 81 -14.69 -10.00 5.44
C ARG A 81 -15.18 -9.75 4.02
N SER A 82 -14.25 -9.67 3.09
CA SER A 82 -14.54 -9.53 1.66
C SER A 82 -13.36 -10.02 0.83
N ASP A 83 -13.67 -10.50 -0.38
CA ASP A 83 -12.68 -10.63 -1.45
C ASP A 83 -12.58 -9.28 -2.18
N PHE A 84 -11.36 -8.89 -2.56
CA PHE A 84 -11.16 -7.68 -3.36
C PHE A 84 -10.51 -7.99 -4.71
N GLN A 85 -10.81 -7.12 -5.68
CA GLN A 85 -10.03 -6.92 -6.89
C GLN A 85 -9.39 -5.53 -6.82
N ARG A 86 -8.13 -5.41 -7.25
CA ARG A 86 -7.37 -4.16 -7.28
C ARG A 86 -6.84 -3.92 -8.69
N TRP A 87 -7.02 -2.71 -9.20
CA TRP A 87 -6.40 -2.24 -10.43
C TRP A 87 -5.54 -1.02 -10.13
N GLU A 88 -4.31 -1.01 -10.63
CA GLU A 88 -3.44 0.16 -10.54
C GLU A 88 -3.18 0.69 -11.94
N TYR A 89 -3.47 1.97 -12.16
CA TYR A 89 -3.29 2.65 -13.42
C TYR A 89 -2.12 3.62 -13.30
N ASP A 90 -1.23 3.59 -14.29
CA ASP A 90 -0.24 4.63 -14.51
C ASP A 90 -0.46 5.26 -15.88
N LYS A 91 -1.30 6.30 -15.91
CA LYS A 91 -1.70 6.99 -17.14
C LYS A 91 -0.55 7.76 -17.78
N ALA A 92 0.47 8.11 -16.99
CA ALA A 92 1.60 8.91 -17.45
C ALA A 92 2.71 8.04 -18.05
N ASN A 93 2.99 6.88 -17.44
CA ASN A 93 4.17 6.07 -17.80
C ASN A 93 3.85 4.68 -18.35
N PHE A 94 2.59 4.24 -18.33
CA PHE A 94 2.20 2.90 -18.82
C PHE A 94 1.18 2.95 -19.96
N ASP A 95 -0.08 3.23 -19.64
CA ASP A 95 -1.19 3.29 -20.59
C ASP A 95 -2.30 4.18 -20.03
N PRO A 96 -2.93 5.06 -20.84
CA PRO A 96 -3.95 6.00 -20.35
C PRO A 96 -5.25 5.33 -19.88
N VAL A 97 -5.52 4.09 -20.30
CA VAL A 97 -6.81 3.41 -20.05
C VAL A 97 -6.61 2.07 -19.36
N GLN A 98 -5.56 1.32 -19.70
CA GLN A 98 -5.31 0.00 -19.16
C GLN A 98 -4.55 0.04 -17.84
N ALA A 99 -4.87 -0.91 -16.95
CA ALA A 99 -4.19 -1.03 -15.67
C ALA A 99 -2.76 -1.57 -15.88
N GLN A 100 -1.80 -0.99 -15.17
CA GLN A 100 -0.46 -1.52 -15.05
C GLN A 100 -0.44 -2.82 -14.26
N THR A 101 -1.25 -2.93 -13.20
CA THR A 101 -1.38 -4.15 -12.40
C THR A 101 -2.83 -4.48 -12.12
N TYR A 102 -3.11 -5.78 -12.04
CA TYR A 102 -4.37 -6.33 -11.54
C TYR A 102 -4.07 -7.33 -10.43
N ALA A 103 -4.71 -7.18 -9.28
CA ALA A 103 -4.54 -8.07 -8.15
C ALA A 103 -5.90 -8.55 -7.61
N THR A 104 -5.91 -9.73 -7.02
CA THR A 104 -7.03 -10.21 -6.21
C THR A 104 -6.55 -10.53 -4.82
N GLY A 105 -7.45 -10.47 -3.84
CA GLY A 105 -7.07 -10.77 -2.47
C GLY A 105 -8.22 -10.80 -1.50
N LYS A 106 -7.87 -10.76 -0.22
CA LYS A 106 -8.80 -10.82 0.91
C LYS A 106 -8.56 -9.65 1.84
N VAL A 107 -9.65 -9.11 2.35
CA VAL A 107 -9.65 -8.08 3.38
C VAL A 107 -10.54 -8.54 4.54
N MET A 108 -10.05 -8.38 5.76
CA MET A 108 -10.79 -8.75 6.97
C MET A 108 -10.62 -7.71 8.06
N TYR A 109 -11.66 -7.53 8.84
CA TYR A 109 -11.71 -6.61 9.96
C TYR A 109 -12.40 -7.24 11.17
N ALA A 110 -11.87 -6.93 12.36
CA ALA A 110 -12.56 -7.19 13.61
C ALA A 110 -12.31 -6.08 14.63
N GLN A 111 -13.35 -5.71 15.36
CA GLN A 111 -13.19 -4.79 16.48
C GLN A 111 -12.39 -5.41 17.65
N PRO A 112 -11.64 -4.60 18.42
CA PRO A 112 -11.09 -3.30 18.02
C PRO A 112 -9.83 -3.50 17.16
N ASP A 113 -9.67 -2.69 16.11
CA ASP A 113 -8.41 -2.52 15.36
C ASP A 113 -7.69 -3.78 14.86
N LYS A 114 -8.41 -4.87 14.59
CA LYS A 114 -7.84 -6.03 13.90
C LYS A 114 -8.09 -5.94 12.41
N GLY A 115 -7.04 -6.17 11.64
CA GLY A 115 -7.06 -6.04 10.19
C GLY A 115 -6.24 -7.13 9.54
N LEU A 116 -6.68 -7.57 8.37
CA LEU A 116 -5.88 -8.39 7.47
C LEU A 116 -6.10 -7.87 6.06
N PHE A 117 -5.00 -7.75 5.34
CA PHE A 117 -4.99 -7.54 3.90
C PHE A 117 -3.99 -8.51 3.30
N GLU A 118 -4.44 -9.25 2.28
CA GLU A 118 -3.60 -10.24 1.62
C GLU A 118 -3.93 -10.26 0.14
N VAL A 119 -2.93 -10.00 -0.70
CA VAL A 119 -2.98 -10.26 -2.13
C VAL A 119 -2.71 -11.76 -2.36
N THR A 120 -3.58 -12.41 -3.12
CA THR A 120 -3.49 -13.85 -3.41
C THR A 120 -3.12 -14.13 -4.87
N ALA A 121 -3.34 -13.17 -5.76
CA ALA A 121 -2.89 -13.24 -7.15
C ALA A 121 -2.56 -11.84 -7.68
N LEU A 122 -1.57 -11.77 -8.57
CA LEU A 122 -1.14 -10.54 -9.25
C LEU A 122 -0.88 -10.82 -10.72
N GLN A 123 -1.34 -9.94 -11.58
CA GLN A 123 -1.04 -9.88 -13.00
C GLN A 123 -0.39 -8.54 -13.31
N GLN A 124 0.71 -8.58 -14.05
CA GLN A 124 1.46 -7.40 -14.48
C GLN A 124 1.20 -7.14 -15.95
N GLY A 125 0.81 -5.91 -16.28
CA GLY A 125 0.72 -5.44 -17.65
C GLY A 125 2.10 -5.30 -18.28
N MET A 126 2.26 -5.89 -19.46
CA MET A 126 3.49 -5.91 -20.26
C MET A 126 3.18 -5.38 -21.65
N ARG A 127 3.98 -4.41 -22.12
CA ARG A 127 3.88 -3.91 -23.49
C ARG A 127 4.52 -4.94 -24.43
N LYS A 128 3.73 -5.44 -25.38
CA LYS A 128 4.18 -6.36 -26.42
C LYS A 128 4.86 -5.60 -27.57
N GLU A 129 5.53 -6.34 -28.44
CA GLU A 129 6.21 -5.78 -29.62
C GLU A 129 5.24 -5.06 -30.58
N ASP A 130 4.00 -5.54 -30.68
CA ASP A 130 2.94 -4.91 -31.48
C ASP A 130 2.33 -3.66 -30.83
N GLY A 131 2.84 -3.24 -29.67
CA GLY A 131 2.38 -2.08 -28.91
C GLY A 131 1.15 -2.36 -28.02
N SER A 132 0.52 -3.53 -28.12
CA SER A 132 -0.60 -3.93 -27.26
C SER A 132 -0.12 -4.26 -25.83
N ILE A 133 -1.05 -4.23 -24.87
CA ILE A 133 -0.77 -4.66 -23.50
C ILE A 133 -1.24 -6.11 -23.33
N GLY A 134 -0.31 -6.98 -22.95
CA GLY A 134 -0.60 -8.31 -22.42
C GLY A 134 -0.50 -8.32 -20.90
N TYR A 135 -1.10 -9.32 -20.25
CA TYR A 135 -0.99 -9.50 -18.81
C TYR A 135 -0.32 -10.83 -18.49
N GLU A 136 0.70 -10.76 -17.62
CA GLU A 136 1.43 -11.93 -17.15
C GLU A 136 1.16 -12.19 -15.68
N VAL A 137 0.70 -13.42 -15.38
CA VAL A 137 0.51 -13.89 -14.01
C VAL A 137 1.86 -13.95 -13.32
N GLN A 138 1.99 -13.20 -12.24
CA GLN A 138 3.19 -13.20 -11.42
C GLN A 138 3.26 -14.51 -10.63
N LYS A 139 4.36 -15.23 -10.77
CA LYS A 139 4.63 -16.44 -9.98
C LYS A 139 5.47 -16.06 -8.76
N ALA A 140 4.81 -15.51 -7.75
CA ALA A 140 5.40 -15.32 -6.44
C ALA A 140 4.89 -16.41 -5.48
N THR A 141 5.74 -16.86 -4.56
CA THR A 141 5.29 -17.75 -3.48
C THR A 141 4.36 -17.03 -2.52
N GLU A 142 4.49 -15.70 -2.41
CA GLU A 142 3.70 -14.86 -1.52
C GLU A 142 3.69 -13.41 -2.09
N PHE A 143 2.54 -12.74 -2.01
CA PHE A 143 2.35 -11.33 -2.41
C PHE A 143 2.11 -10.46 -1.17
N GLU A 144 1.83 -9.16 -1.39
CA GLU A 144 1.53 -8.20 -0.32
C GLU A 144 0.62 -8.76 0.76
N LYS A 145 1.12 -8.73 2.00
CA LYS A 145 0.37 -9.18 3.17
C LYS A 145 0.73 -8.34 4.39
N TRP A 146 -0.30 -7.89 5.10
CA TRP A 146 -0.14 -7.33 6.42
C TRP A 146 -1.29 -7.74 7.33
N ILE A 147 -0.98 -7.79 8.62
CA ILE A 147 -1.91 -8.19 9.69
C ILE A 147 -1.78 -7.16 10.81
N CYS A 148 -2.90 -6.72 11.36
CA CYS A 148 -2.96 -5.94 12.59
C CYS A 148 -3.73 -6.73 13.63
N ASP A 149 -3.15 -6.90 14.82
CA ASP A 149 -3.77 -7.64 15.93
C ASP A 149 -4.53 -6.74 16.93
N GLY A 150 -4.57 -5.44 16.66
CA GLY A 150 -5.12 -4.39 17.54
C GLY A 150 -4.05 -3.63 18.33
N THR A 151 -2.83 -4.17 18.41
CA THR A 151 -1.70 -3.56 19.14
C THR A 151 -0.42 -3.49 18.32
N THR A 152 -0.29 -4.33 17.30
CA THR A 152 0.90 -4.46 16.48
C THR A 152 0.50 -4.68 15.03
N VAL A 153 1.17 -3.98 14.12
CA VAL A 153 1.13 -4.23 12.68
C VAL A 153 2.28 -5.14 12.31
N PHE A 154 1.97 -6.22 11.60
CA PHE A 154 2.88 -7.18 11.04
C PHE A 154 2.87 -7.04 9.52
N GLU A 155 3.99 -6.62 8.94
CA GLU A 155 4.17 -6.53 7.49
C GLU A 155 5.06 -7.67 7.01
N PHE A 156 4.64 -8.37 5.97
CA PHE A 156 5.44 -9.41 5.32
C PHE A 156 6.22 -8.78 4.17
N ASP A 157 7.48 -8.43 4.43
CA ASP A 157 8.40 -7.97 3.40
C ASP A 157 9.03 -9.18 2.68
N HIS A 158 8.30 -9.67 1.67
CA HIS A 158 8.72 -10.82 0.85
C HIS A 158 10.04 -10.58 0.11
N ARG A 159 10.35 -9.33 -0.23
CA ARG A 159 11.58 -8.97 -0.93
C ARG A 159 12.80 -9.19 -0.04
N ASN A 160 12.73 -8.74 1.20
CA ASN A 160 13.84 -8.85 2.15
C ASN A 160 13.75 -10.10 3.03
N LYS A 161 12.68 -10.89 2.89
CA LYS A 161 12.33 -12.03 3.75
C LYS A 161 12.28 -11.62 5.22
N GLN A 162 11.52 -10.57 5.49
CA GLN A 162 11.37 -10.00 6.82
C GLN A 162 9.91 -9.94 7.27
N LEU A 163 9.65 -10.38 8.50
CA LEU A 163 8.41 -10.08 9.19
C LEU A 163 8.65 -8.85 10.05
N ILE A 164 8.18 -7.70 9.59
CA ILE A 164 8.38 -6.43 10.25
C ILE A 164 7.24 -6.20 11.25
N GLU A 165 7.59 -5.95 12.50
CA GLU A 165 6.67 -5.66 13.60
C GLU A 165 6.74 -4.18 13.97
N ARG A 166 5.57 -3.52 13.98
CA ARG A 166 5.44 -2.13 14.43
C ARG A 166 4.35 -2.04 15.50
N GLY A 167 4.76 -1.74 16.72
CA GLY A 167 3.82 -1.54 17.83
C GLY A 167 3.02 -0.26 17.64
N LEU A 168 1.70 -0.35 17.83
CA LEU A 168 0.81 0.79 17.88
C LEU A 168 0.92 1.47 19.26
N PRO A 169 1.19 2.78 19.31
CA PRO A 169 1.16 3.53 20.57
C PRO A 169 -0.20 3.38 21.27
N PRO A 170 -0.27 3.36 22.62
CA PRO A 170 -1.52 3.16 23.36
C PRO A 170 -2.64 4.12 22.95
N GLU A 171 -2.31 5.37 22.61
CA GLU A 171 -3.25 6.40 22.18
C GLU A 171 -3.88 6.13 20.80
N MET A 172 -3.25 5.26 20.00
CA MET A 172 -3.66 4.87 18.65
C MET A 172 -4.40 3.53 18.59
N GLN A 173 -4.35 2.74 19.65
CA GLN A 173 -5.05 1.45 19.73
C GLN A 173 -6.57 1.68 19.82
N GLY A 174 -7.33 0.97 18.98
CA GLY A 174 -8.78 1.14 18.82
C GLY A 174 -9.19 2.33 17.93
N LYS A 175 -8.26 2.96 17.21
CA LYS A 175 -8.48 4.13 16.34
C LYS A 175 -7.84 4.00 14.95
N GLN A 176 -6.77 3.22 14.80
CA GLN A 176 -5.89 3.31 13.62
C GLN A 176 -6.48 2.70 12.36
N ILE A 177 -7.18 1.57 12.47
CA ILE A 177 -7.80 0.96 11.30
C ILE A 177 -8.94 1.84 10.75
N VAL A 178 -9.67 2.51 11.65
CA VAL A 178 -10.76 3.44 11.30
C VAL A 178 -10.22 4.69 10.56
N GLU A 179 -8.98 5.08 10.83
CA GLU A 179 -8.35 6.29 10.27
C GLU A 179 -7.41 6.01 9.08
N GLY A 180 -7.16 4.73 8.78
CA GLY A 180 -6.26 4.23 7.73
C GLY A 180 -6.85 4.24 6.30
N PRO A 181 -6.17 3.62 5.30
CA PRO A 181 -6.71 3.48 3.95
C PRO A 181 -8.11 2.88 3.98
N LEU A 182 -8.93 3.37 3.05
CA LEU A 182 -10.37 3.15 2.94
C LEU A 182 -10.94 1.71 2.93
N PRO A 183 -10.23 0.58 2.81
CA PRO A 183 -10.82 -0.72 3.11
C PRO A 183 -11.49 -0.83 4.50
N PHE A 184 -11.24 0.10 5.43
CA PHE A 184 -11.82 0.05 6.77
C PHE A 184 -12.45 1.35 7.24
N LEU A 185 -13.50 1.78 6.55
CA LEU A 185 -14.34 2.90 6.99
C LEU A 185 -15.37 2.47 8.05
N PHE A 186 -15.14 1.32 8.69
CA PHE A 186 -16.05 0.76 9.67
C PHE A 186 -15.93 1.53 10.98
N GLY A 187 -16.93 2.37 11.26
CA GLY A 187 -16.95 3.20 12.45
C GLY A 187 -16.44 4.63 12.25
N ALA A 188 -16.12 5.04 11.01
CA ALA A 188 -15.77 6.42 10.70
C ALA A 188 -16.96 7.34 11.02
N LYS A 189 -16.70 8.42 11.77
CA LYS A 189 -17.73 9.39 12.17
C LYS A 189 -17.92 10.43 11.08
N LYS A 190 -19.17 10.81 10.78
CA LYS A 190 -19.48 11.90 9.85
C LYS A 190 -18.66 13.15 10.17
N ALA A 191 -18.65 13.55 11.44
CA ALA A 191 -17.90 14.72 11.90
C ALA A 191 -16.38 14.62 11.65
N GLN A 192 -15.79 13.42 11.79
CA GLN A 192 -14.37 13.20 11.50
C GLN A 192 -14.08 13.27 10.00
N ILE A 193 -14.95 12.66 9.18
CA ILE A 193 -14.85 12.72 7.72
C ILE A 193 -14.95 14.18 7.24
N GLU A 194 -15.94 14.92 7.74
CA GLU A 194 -16.13 16.34 7.39
C GLU A 194 -14.98 17.22 7.89
N ALA A 195 -14.33 16.87 9.01
CA ALA A 195 -13.14 17.59 9.47
C ALA A 195 -11.93 17.36 8.54
N ARG A 196 -11.70 16.11 8.09
CA ARG A 196 -10.55 15.75 7.23
C ARG A 196 -10.75 16.09 5.76
N TYR A 197 -11.98 16.08 5.25
CA TYR A 197 -12.25 16.17 3.81
C TYR A 197 -13.24 17.27 3.46
N TRP A 198 -13.03 17.89 2.31
CA TRP A 198 -14.16 18.42 1.54
C TRP A 198 -14.82 17.22 0.88
N ILE A 199 -16.10 16.98 1.18
CA ILE A 199 -16.82 15.81 0.68
C ILE A 199 -18.16 16.20 0.01
N ARG A 200 -18.55 15.48 -1.03
CA ARG A 200 -19.86 15.60 -1.68
C ARG A 200 -20.34 14.28 -2.27
N ILE A 201 -21.64 14.14 -2.46
CA ILE A 201 -22.18 13.22 -3.47
C ILE A 201 -21.92 13.79 -4.86
N ASN A 202 -21.49 12.95 -5.79
CA ASN A 202 -21.39 13.29 -7.20
C ASN A 202 -22.80 13.25 -7.82
N PRO A 203 -23.38 14.40 -8.23
CA PRO A 203 -24.75 14.47 -8.75
C PRO A 203 -24.93 13.81 -10.12
N ASP A 204 -23.84 13.56 -10.85
CA ASP A 204 -23.89 12.95 -12.19
C ASP A 204 -23.97 11.42 -12.13
N LYS A 205 -23.78 10.83 -10.94
CA LYS A 205 -23.83 9.38 -10.73
C LYS A 205 -25.20 9.01 -10.17
N ARG A 206 -25.97 8.28 -10.98
CA ARG A 206 -27.28 7.73 -10.61
C ARG A 206 -27.13 6.28 -10.13
N ASP A 207 -28.10 5.81 -9.35
CA ASP A 207 -28.23 4.42 -8.87
C ASP A 207 -27.20 3.95 -7.83
N VAL A 208 -26.22 4.80 -7.49
CA VAL A 208 -25.24 4.57 -6.41
C VAL A 208 -24.99 5.89 -5.69
N PHE A 209 -24.65 5.81 -4.40
CA PHE A 209 -24.07 6.94 -3.69
C PHE A 209 -22.58 7.00 -4.00
N TRP A 210 -22.22 7.92 -4.90
CA TRP A 210 -20.83 8.16 -5.27
C TRP A 210 -20.28 9.36 -4.47
N LEU A 211 -19.56 9.08 -3.40
CA LEU A 211 -18.93 10.12 -2.58
C LEU A 211 -17.57 10.49 -3.16
N GLU A 212 -17.32 11.79 -3.30
CA GLU A 212 -16.01 12.36 -3.65
C GLU A 212 -15.43 13.08 -2.43
N ALA A 213 -14.25 12.66 -1.98
CA ALA A 213 -13.57 13.24 -0.82
C ALA A 213 -12.19 13.81 -1.20
N VAL A 214 -11.98 15.09 -0.97
CA VAL A 214 -10.72 15.81 -1.21
C VAL A 214 -10.08 16.19 0.13
N PRO A 215 -8.83 15.80 0.41
CA PRO A 215 -8.13 16.13 1.65
C PRO A 215 -8.07 17.62 1.96
N LYS A 216 -8.41 18.00 3.20
CA LYS A 216 -8.15 19.35 3.74
C LYS A 216 -6.74 19.50 4.28
N HIS A 217 -6.16 18.41 4.78
CA HIS A 217 -4.89 18.40 5.48
C HIS A 217 -3.75 17.92 4.59
N ARG A 218 -2.55 18.45 4.84
CA ARG A 218 -1.36 18.22 4.02
C ARG A 218 -0.89 16.76 4.11
N GLU A 219 -1.06 16.16 5.28
CA GLU A 219 -0.71 14.79 5.62
C GLU A 219 -1.46 13.82 4.69
N ASP A 220 -2.78 13.98 4.57
CA ASP A 220 -3.62 13.19 3.68
C ASP A 220 -3.33 13.50 2.19
N ALA A 221 -3.22 14.80 1.88
CA ALA A 221 -2.90 15.31 0.54
C ALA A 221 -1.57 14.82 -0.02
N ALA A 222 -0.64 14.36 0.84
CA ALA A 222 0.65 13.83 0.42
C ALA A 222 0.50 12.51 -0.36
N ASN A 223 -0.55 11.75 -0.08
CA ASN A 223 -0.72 10.37 -0.56
C ASN A 223 -1.65 10.29 -1.77
N PHE A 224 -2.73 11.07 -1.75
CA PHE A 224 -3.72 11.12 -2.81
C PHE A 224 -4.29 12.54 -2.97
N ARG A 225 -4.80 12.83 -4.17
CA ARG A 225 -5.47 14.08 -4.51
C ARG A 225 -6.96 14.05 -4.14
N LYS A 226 -7.58 12.88 -4.30
CA LYS A 226 -9.01 12.65 -4.08
C LYS A 226 -9.23 11.16 -3.85
N ILE A 227 -10.29 10.85 -3.11
CA ILE A 227 -10.85 9.51 -3.02
C ILE A 227 -12.27 9.54 -3.57
N ASP A 228 -12.65 8.52 -4.32
CA ASP A 228 -14.06 8.20 -4.56
C ASP A 228 -14.47 6.95 -3.80
N ILE A 229 -15.65 6.97 -3.17
CA ILE A 229 -16.27 5.83 -2.49
C ILE A 229 -17.61 5.57 -3.15
N VAL A 230 -17.79 4.35 -3.63
CA VAL A 230 -19.02 3.93 -4.32
C VAL A 230 -19.81 3.03 -3.39
N ILE A 231 -20.96 3.51 -2.92
CA ILE A 231 -21.86 2.75 -2.05
C ILE A 231 -23.13 2.43 -2.85
N PRO A 232 -23.48 1.16 -3.04
CA PRO A 232 -24.74 0.78 -3.66
C PRO A 232 -25.92 1.21 -2.77
N ASP A 233 -27.04 1.57 -3.39
CA ASP A 233 -28.28 1.86 -2.65
C ASP A 233 -28.96 0.57 -2.21
N ASN A 234 -28.42 -0.03 -1.13
CA ASN A 234 -28.94 -1.24 -0.51
C ASN A 234 -28.94 -1.13 1.01
N LYS A 235 -29.48 -2.16 1.68
CA LYS A 235 -29.67 -2.15 3.14
C LYS A 235 -28.36 -2.26 3.90
N GLU A 236 -27.36 -2.88 3.29
CA GLU A 236 -26.05 -3.13 3.89
C GLU A 236 -25.22 -1.83 3.94
N PHE A 237 -25.36 -0.97 2.94
CA PHE A 237 -24.67 0.33 2.83
C PHE A 237 -23.14 0.21 2.93
N LEU A 238 -22.60 -0.91 2.41
CA LEU A 238 -21.18 -1.21 2.38
C LEU A 238 -20.55 -0.70 1.08
N PRO A 239 -19.36 -0.08 1.11
CA PRO A 239 -18.66 0.29 -0.12
C PRO A 239 -18.51 -0.91 -1.07
N LYS A 240 -18.91 -0.73 -2.33
CA LYS A 240 -18.65 -1.68 -3.42
C LYS A 240 -17.30 -1.39 -4.08
N ALA A 241 -16.91 -0.12 -4.15
CA ALA A 241 -15.63 0.26 -4.73
C ALA A 241 -15.03 1.49 -4.04
N ILE A 242 -13.71 1.57 -4.07
CA ILE A 242 -12.90 2.69 -3.59
C ILE A 242 -11.89 3.04 -4.67
N ILE A 243 -11.78 4.31 -5.00
CA ILE A 243 -10.83 4.79 -6.02
C ILE A 243 -9.94 5.86 -5.41
N LEU A 244 -8.65 5.57 -5.32
CA LEU A 244 -7.61 6.49 -4.90
C LEU A 244 -7.04 7.18 -6.14
N HIS A 245 -7.22 8.50 -6.22
CA HIS A 245 -6.62 9.32 -7.26
C HIS A 245 -5.30 9.88 -6.74
N HIS A 246 -4.18 9.32 -7.16
CA HIS A 246 -2.87 9.69 -6.66
C HIS A 246 -2.34 10.97 -7.32
N ARG A 247 -1.21 11.49 -6.82
CA ARG A 247 -0.46 12.53 -7.53
C ARG A 247 0.29 11.91 -8.72
N GLY A 248 0.44 12.69 -9.80
CA GLY A 248 1.16 12.22 -10.99
C GLY A 248 0.32 11.44 -12.00
N GLY A 249 -1.02 11.42 -11.84
CA GLY A 249 -1.93 10.80 -12.81
C GLY A 249 -2.09 9.30 -12.65
N THR A 250 -1.54 8.71 -11.58
CA THR A 250 -1.79 7.31 -11.22
C THR A 250 -3.08 7.18 -10.41
N GLN A 251 -3.69 6.00 -10.46
CA GLN A 251 -4.95 5.71 -9.79
C GLN A 251 -4.94 4.27 -9.28
N THR A 252 -5.49 4.03 -8.10
CA THR A 252 -5.75 2.66 -7.62
C THR A 252 -7.24 2.49 -7.39
N THR A 253 -7.83 1.46 -7.98
CA THR A 253 -9.23 1.09 -7.76
C THR A 253 -9.28 -0.23 -6.99
N PHE A 254 -10.08 -0.27 -5.94
CA PHE A 254 -10.50 -1.50 -5.26
C PHE A 254 -11.98 -1.75 -5.53
N GLU A 255 -12.33 -2.99 -5.83
CA GLU A 255 -13.73 -3.46 -5.81
C GLU A 255 -13.87 -4.61 -4.82
N PHE A 256 -14.99 -4.61 -4.10
CA PHE A 256 -15.27 -5.54 -3.00
C PHE A 256 -16.43 -6.47 -3.36
N THR A 257 -16.21 -7.76 -3.16
CA THR A 257 -17.16 -8.83 -3.46
C THR A 257 -17.25 -9.79 -2.27
N ASN A 258 -18.30 -10.62 -2.23
CA ASN A 258 -18.53 -11.58 -1.14
C ASN A 258 -18.45 -10.91 0.25
N GLN A 259 -19.06 -9.73 0.36
CA GLN A 259 -19.01 -8.92 1.56
C GLN A 259 -19.91 -9.52 2.63
N GLU A 260 -19.34 -9.81 3.79
CA GLU A 260 -20.07 -10.38 4.92
C GLU A 260 -19.78 -9.59 6.20
N THR A 261 -20.83 -9.33 6.98
CA THR A 261 -20.74 -8.66 8.27
C THR A 261 -21.40 -9.47 9.37
N ASN A 262 -20.80 -9.51 10.56
CA ASN A 262 -21.42 -10.03 11.78
C ASN A 262 -22.08 -11.44 11.65
N TRP A 263 -21.57 -12.31 10.77
CA TRP A 263 -22.16 -13.61 10.44
C TRP A 263 -22.34 -14.52 11.67
N ASN A 264 -23.44 -15.27 11.73
CA ASN A 264 -23.74 -16.13 12.87
C ASN A 264 -23.25 -17.56 12.64
N ASP A 265 -22.01 -17.85 13.03
CA ASP A 265 -21.51 -19.22 13.08
C ASP A 265 -20.90 -19.50 14.47
N ALA A 266 -21.45 -20.47 15.20
CA ALA A 266 -21.03 -20.81 16.55
C ALA A 266 -19.69 -21.56 16.59
N LEU A 267 -19.28 -22.20 15.49
CA LEU A 267 -18.03 -22.98 15.40
C LEU A 267 -16.87 -22.17 14.81
N GLU A 268 -17.11 -21.23 13.89
CA GLU A 268 -16.07 -20.30 13.41
C GLU A 268 -15.62 -19.28 14.49
N LYS A 269 -16.48 -18.99 15.49
CA LYS A 269 -16.28 -17.94 16.51
C LYS A 269 -15.05 -18.12 17.40
N LEU A 270 -14.48 -19.32 17.55
CA LEU A 270 -13.54 -19.59 18.65
C LEU A 270 -12.10 -19.93 18.25
N VAL A 271 -11.80 -20.37 17.02
CA VAL A 271 -10.44 -20.86 16.71
C VAL A 271 -9.85 -20.34 15.40
N ILE A 272 -10.55 -20.40 14.27
CA ILE A 272 -9.92 -20.15 12.96
C ILE A 272 -9.90 -18.66 12.61
N TRP A 273 -10.99 -17.94 12.87
CA TRP A 273 -11.11 -16.54 12.46
C TRP A 273 -10.24 -15.59 13.30
N ASN A 274 -10.19 -15.78 14.63
CA ASN A 274 -9.28 -14.98 15.47
C ASN A 274 -7.80 -15.29 15.17
N ARG A 275 -7.46 -16.53 14.78
CA ARG A 275 -6.09 -16.90 14.35
C ARG A 275 -5.59 -16.12 13.15
N ALA A 276 -6.49 -15.66 12.26
CA ALA A 276 -6.10 -14.84 11.12
C ALA A 276 -5.45 -13.50 11.55
N PHE A 277 -5.79 -13.00 12.73
CA PHE A 277 -5.28 -11.72 13.26
C PHE A 277 -4.18 -11.88 14.31
N PHE A 278 -3.87 -13.10 14.76
CA PHE A 278 -2.88 -13.29 15.83
C PHE A 278 -1.47 -13.23 15.28
N ASN A 279 -0.56 -12.67 16.10
CA ASN A 279 0.91 -12.68 15.97
C ASN A 279 1.40 -13.80 15.03
N PRO A 280 1.62 -13.48 13.75
CA PRO A 280 1.89 -14.51 12.76
C PRO A 280 3.23 -15.17 13.04
N ALA A 281 3.33 -16.47 12.76
CA ALA A 281 4.62 -17.14 12.79
C ALA A 281 5.55 -16.50 11.76
N THR A 282 6.84 -16.36 12.10
CA THR A 282 7.85 -15.95 11.13
C THR A 282 8.02 -17.07 10.10
N PRO A 283 7.86 -16.81 8.78
CA PRO A 283 8.04 -17.84 7.77
C PRO A 283 9.44 -18.47 7.83
N SER A 284 9.57 -19.72 7.39
CA SER A 284 10.85 -20.43 7.41
C SER A 284 11.90 -19.69 6.59
N GLY A 285 13.08 -19.45 7.17
CA GLY A 285 14.18 -18.72 6.53
C GLY A 285 14.04 -17.19 6.52
N TRP A 286 13.01 -16.64 7.16
CA TRP A 286 12.82 -15.19 7.32
C TRP A 286 13.40 -14.66 8.63
N LYS A 287 13.61 -13.34 8.69
CA LYS A 287 13.99 -12.64 9.92
C LYS A 287 12.79 -11.85 10.46
N ARG A 288 12.59 -11.87 11.78
CA ARG A 288 11.64 -10.98 12.45
C ARG A 288 12.36 -9.71 12.88
N VAL A 289 11.85 -8.55 12.47
CA VAL A 289 12.47 -7.24 12.71
C VAL A 289 11.46 -6.34 13.43
N LYS A 290 11.89 -5.66 14.49
CA LYS A 290 11.08 -4.65 15.17
C LYS A 290 11.48 -3.27 14.68
N GLU A 291 10.52 -2.51 14.19
CA GLU A 291 10.71 -1.13 13.76
C GLU A 291 9.83 -0.19 14.58
N PRO A 292 10.31 1.03 14.90
CA PRO A 292 9.42 2.05 15.44
C PRO A 292 8.36 2.40 14.38
N LEU A 293 7.13 2.66 14.82
CA LEU A 293 6.11 3.22 13.94
C LEU A 293 6.60 4.59 13.45
N SER A 294 7.08 4.68 12.22
CA SER A 294 7.54 5.94 11.66
C SER A 294 6.33 6.82 11.31
N GLN A 295 6.34 8.10 11.70
CA GLN A 295 5.24 9.06 11.42
C GLN A 295 4.96 9.26 9.91
N GLN A 296 5.86 8.81 9.02
CA GLN A 296 5.65 8.83 7.58
C GLN A 296 4.84 7.63 7.07
N GLN A 297 4.85 6.49 7.77
CA GLN A 297 4.06 5.30 7.41
C GLN A 297 2.64 5.34 7.99
N THR A 298 2.34 6.25 8.92
CA THR A 298 0.96 6.58 9.34
C THR A 298 0.22 7.43 8.30
N ALA A 299 0.95 8.06 7.37
CA ALA A 299 0.37 8.81 6.26
C ALA A 299 0.27 7.96 4.99
N GLN A 300 1.18 7.02 4.75
CA GLN A 300 1.00 6.09 3.64
C GLN A 300 -0.24 5.24 3.91
N PRO A 301 -1.23 5.22 3.00
CA PRO A 301 -2.34 4.30 3.11
C PRO A 301 -1.71 2.90 3.27
N GLN A 302 -2.08 2.13 4.29
CA GLN A 302 -1.70 0.71 4.50
C GLN A 302 -2.26 -0.21 3.39
N GLY A 303 -1.97 0.14 2.15
CA GLY A 303 -2.53 -0.32 0.87
C GLY A 303 -2.04 0.53 -0.31
N GLN A 304 -1.27 1.59 -0.05
CA GLN A 304 -0.40 2.27 -1.00
C GLN A 304 1.02 1.82 -0.73
N LEU A 305 1.50 1.05 -1.69
CA LEU A 305 2.80 0.41 -1.76
C LEU A 305 3.95 1.42 -1.49
N PRO A 306 5.09 0.98 -0.93
CA PRO A 306 6.37 1.58 -1.32
C PRO A 306 6.45 1.54 -2.86
N PRO A 307 6.95 2.59 -3.53
CA PRO A 307 7.04 2.58 -4.99
C PRO A 307 7.75 1.30 -5.44
N PHE A 308 7.18 0.60 -6.43
CA PHE A 308 7.92 -0.42 -7.17
C PHE A 308 9.20 0.25 -7.69
N ARG A 309 10.33 0.05 -7.00
CA ARG A 309 11.63 0.20 -7.65
C ARG A 309 11.63 -0.87 -8.72
N GLN A 310 11.54 -0.41 -9.98
CA GLN A 310 11.69 -1.22 -11.17
C GLN A 310 12.77 -2.29 -10.94
N ALA A 311 12.40 -3.55 -11.11
CA ALA A 311 13.36 -4.61 -11.36
C ALA A 311 13.98 -4.36 -12.75
N GLN A 312 14.92 -3.43 -12.84
CA GLN A 312 15.91 -3.44 -13.91
C GLN A 312 17.24 -3.82 -13.28
N GLN A 313 17.60 -5.10 -13.43
CA GLN A 313 18.95 -5.65 -13.64
C GLN A 313 18.90 -7.14 -13.29
N GLY A 314 19.05 -8.00 -14.31
CA GLY A 314 19.12 -9.43 -14.05
C GLY A 314 18.95 -10.41 -15.21
N PHE A 315 18.94 -10.00 -16.48
CA PHE A 315 19.15 -10.94 -17.59
C PHE A 315 20.02 -10.30 -18.66
N GLN A 316 21.34 -10.53 -18.56
CA GLN A 316 22.25 -10.36 -19.68
C GLN A 316 21.87 -11.42 -20.74
N GLN A 317 21.47 -10.97 -21.92
CA GLN A 317 21.39 -11.81 -23.11
C GLN A 317 22.82 -12.26 -23.49
N PRO A 318 23.05 -13.54 -23.85
CA PRO A 318 24.32 -13.93 -24.45
C PRO A 318 24.42 -13.35 -25.87
N ALA A 319 25.59 -12.80 -26.19
CA ALA A 319 25.90 -12.24 -27.50
C ALA A 319 25.76 -13.29 -28.64
N PRO A 320 25.33 -12.87 -29.84
CA PRO A 320 25.26 -13.78 -30.98
C PRO A 320 26.67 -14.17 -31.46
N ARG A 321 26.83 -15.45 -31.81
CA ARG A 321 28.00 -15.96 -32.54
C ARG A 321 27.81 -15.80 -34.03
#